data_AF-L7LL96-F1
#
_entry.id   AF-L7LL96-F1
#
_cell.length_a   1.000
_cell.length_b   1.000
_cell.length_c   1.000
_cell.angle_alpha   90.00
_cell.angle_beta   90.00
_cell.angle_gamma   90.00
#
_symmetry.space_group_name_H-M   'P 1'
#
loop_
_entity.id
_entity.type
_entity.pdbx_description
1 polymer ?
#
loop_
_entity_poly.entity_id
_entity_poly.type
_entity_poly.pdbx_seq_one_letter_code
_entity_poly.pdbx_strand_id
1 'polypeptide(L)'
;MIAEFTVPQFVSVITAERSPGVARLGRGGVDLHRSGSSVDDMTASVPVPPPTVELTPAPTLRNFPDRDRYELWSGDELVGVEGYERRDEHTLVLLHTVVTEKYGRAGFARLLVASVLDELSAQGTKIVPVCTYVQSFLKRFPQYQPVVAEE
;
A
#
# COMPACT_ATOMS: atom_id res chain seq x y z
N MET A 1 13.60 27.71 -0.66
CA MET A 1 14.32 26.91 -1.67
C MET A 1 13.52 25.65 -1.89
N ILE A 2 12.71 25.67 -2.94
CA ILE A 2 11.90 24.54 -3.40
C ILE A 2 12.80 23.72 -4.32
N ALA A 3 13.18 22.52 -3.89
CA ALA A 3 13.96 21.61 -4.72
C ALA A 3 13.04 21.02 -5.79
N GLU A 4 13.17 21.53 -7.01
CA GLU A 4 12.64 20.89 -8.21
C GLU A 4 13.39 19.57 -8.42
N PHE A 5 12.78 18.46 -8.00
CA PHE A 5 13.23 17.13 -8.43
C PHE A 5 12.63 16.87 -9.82
N THR A 6 13.39 17.26 -10.83
CA THR A 6 13.25 16.77 -12.20
C THR A 6 13.40 15.25 -12.19
N VAL A 7 12.36 14.53 -12.64
CA VAL A 7 12.42 13.09 -12.92
C VAL A 7 12.55 12.93 -14.44
N PRO A 8 13.74 12.63 -14.99
CA PRO A 8 13.86 12.36 -16.41
C PRO A 8 13.80 10.84 -16.67
N GLN A 9 12.95 10.50 -17.65
CA GLN A 9 12.99 9.32 -18.54
C GLN A 9 12.66 7.95 -17.92
N PHE A 10 11.57 7.33 -18.39
CA PHE A 10 11.56 5.99 -19.04
C PHE A 10 10.10 5.63 -19.40
N VAL A 11 9.64 6.15 -20.53
CA VAL A 11 8.49 5.65 -21.27
C VAL A 11 9.04 5.17 -22.60
N SER A 12 9.01 3.86 -22.86
CA SER A 12 8.81 3.32 -24.21
C SER A 12 8.70 1.78 -24.21
N VAL A 13 7.72 1.33 -25.01
CA VAL A 13 7.48 -0.04 -25.50
C VAL A 13 6.97 -0.99 -24.40
N ILE A 14 5.74 -1.53 -24.46
CA ILE A 14 5.33 -2.60 -25.37
C ILE A 14 3.82 -2.63 -25.57
N THR A 15 3.47 -2.96 -26.82
CA THR A 15 2.18 -3.06 -27.48
C THR A 15 1.15 -3.99 -26.83
N ALA A 16 -0.10 -3.56 -26.96
CA ALA A 16 -1.38 -4.23 -26.69
C ALA A 16 -1.50 -5.70 -27.11
N GLU A 17 -2.33 -6.45 -26.38
CA GLU A 17 -3.38 -7.32 -26.96
C GLU A 17 -4.58 -7.48 -25.99
N ARG A 18 -5.74 -7.75 -26.60
CA ARG A 18 -7.11 -7.54 -26.15
C ARG A 18 -7.75 -8.89 -25.77
N SER A 19 -8.60 -8.96 -24.74
CA SER A 19 -9.88 -9.71 -24.81
C SER A 19 -10.79 -9.60 -23.56
N PRO A 20 -12.12 -9.80 -23.72
CA PRO A 20 -13.15 -9.43 -22.75
C PRO A 20 -13.89 -10.65 -22.12
N GLY A 21 -14.69 -10.42 -21.06
CA GLY A 21 -15.74 -11.35 -20.60
C GLY A 21 -16.04 -11.19 -19.11
N VAL A 22 -17.03 -10.43 -18.69
CA VAL A 22 -18.49 -10.71 -18.61
C VAL A 22 -18.91 -10.79 -17.13
N ALA A 23 -19.89 -9.96 -16.78
CA ALA A 23 -20.49 -9.85 -15.47
C ALA A 23 -21.41 -11.03 -15.15
N ARG A 24 -21.54 -11.38 -13.86
CA ARG A 24 -22.80 -11.87 -13.30
C ARG A 24 -23.06 -11.35 -11.89
N LEU A 25 -24.25 -10.79 -11.76
CA LEU A 25 -24.93 -10.31 -10.57
C LEU A 25 -25.61 -11.49 -9.86
N GLY A 26 -25.50 -11.57 -8.54
CA GLY A 26 -26.27 -12.51 -7.70
C GLY A 26 -26.71 -11.83 -6.41
N ARG A 27 -27.99 -11.44 -6.35
CA ARG A 27 -28.68 -10.93 -5.16
C ARG A 27 -29.12 -12.09 -4.26
N GLY A 28 -29.07 -11.94 -2.94
CA GLY A 28 -29.79 -12.85 -2.04
C GLY A 28 -29.60 -12.58 -0.55
N GLY A 29 -30.56 -11.85 0.04
CA GLY A 29 -31.14 -12.03 1.38
C GLY A 29 -30.21 -12.07 2.60
N VAL A 30 -30.20 -11.00 3.39
CA VAL A 30 -29.68 -11.01 4.78
C VAL A 30 -30.84 -11.17 5.76
N ASP A 31 -30.84 -12.28 6.51
CA ASP A 31 -31.65 -12.48 7.69
C ASP A 31 -31.10 -11.62 8.85
N LEU A 32 -31.80 -10.54 9.17
CA LEU A 32 -31.51 -9.68 10.32
C LEU A 32 -32.16 -10.28 11.57
N HIS A 33 -31.44 -11.16 12.25
CA HIS A 33 -31.67 -11.48 13.67
C HIS A 33 -30.33 -11.72 14.37
N ARG A 34 -29.78 -10.69 15.04
CA ARG A 34 -29.16 -10.87 16.36
C ARG A 34 -29.01 -9.54 17.09
N SER A 35 -29.79 -9.44 18.15
CA SER A 35 -29.59 -8.61 19.33
C SER A 35 -28.22 -8.83 19.96
N GLY A 36 -27.60 -7.74 20.44
CA GLY A 36 -26.43 -7.81 21.31
C GLY A 36 -25.45 -6.67 21.07
N SER A 37 -25.72 -5.52 21.65
CA SER A 37 -24.71 -4.49 21.89
C SER A 37 -23.71 -5.05 22.91
N SER A 38 -22.70 -5.78 22.43
CA SER A 38 -21.57 -6.17 23.26
C SER A 38 -20.52 -5.09 23.20
N VAL A 39 -20.14 -4.61 24.36
CA VAL A 39 -18.95 -3.80 24.58
C VAL A 39 -17.71 -4.69 24.44
N ASP A 40 -17.45 -5.17 23.22
CA ASP A 40 -16.28 -5.95 22.85
C ASP A 40 -15.80 -5.49 21.47
N ASP A 41 -14.83 -4.55 21.41
CA ASP A 41 -13.71 -4.60 20.45
C ASP A 41 -12.73 -3.42 20.66
N MET A 42 -11.83 -3.52 21.65
CA MET A 42 -10.72 -2.55 21.79
C MET A 42 -9.52 -2.87 20.88
N THR A 43 -9.66 -3.84 19.97
CA THR A 43 -8.62 -4.35 19.08
C THR A 43 -9.15 -4.60 17.66
N ALA A 44 -10.17 -3.85 17.24
CA ALA A 44 -10.68 -3.93 15.88
C ALA A 44 -9.58 -3.45 14.91
N SER A 45 -9.02 -4.36 14.12
CA SER A 45 -8.19 -3.97 12.98
C SER A 45 -9.04 -3.12 12.04
N VAL A 46 -8.72 -1.83 11.90
CA VAL A 46 -9.47 -0.92 11.03
C VAL A 46 -9.17 -1.33 9.58
N PRO A 47 -10.12 -1.90 8.82
CA PRO A 47 -9.80 -2.39 7.49
C PRO A 47 -9.33 -1.23 6.60
N VAL A 48 -8.20 -1.44 5.94
CA VAL A 48 -7.63 -0.48 4.98
C VAL A 48 -8.57 -0.44 3.77
N PRO A 49 -9.24 0.69 3.44
CA PRO A 49 -10.20 0.71 2.34
C PRO A 49 -9.47 0.49 1.01
N PRO A 50 -10.01 -0.36 0.12
CA PRO A 50 -9.37 -0.71 -1.14
C PRO A 50 -9.28 0.51 -2.08
N PRO A 51 -8.45 0.42 -3.13
CA PRO A 51 -8.45 1.39 -4.21
C PRO A 51 -9.84 1.52 -4.86
N THR A 52 -10.16 2.70 -5.36
CA THR A 52 -11.42 2.98 -6.06
C THR A 52 -11.42 2.47 -7.50
N VAL A 53 -10.25 2.13 -8.02
CA VAL A 53 -10.05 1.56 -9.36
C VAL A 53 -9.46 0.17 -9.20
N GLU A 54 -10.06 -0.81 -9.84
CA GLU A 54 -9.50 -2.16 -9.95
C GLU A 54 -8.52 -2.21 -11.13
N LEU A 55 -7.33 -2.76 -10.89
CA LEU A 55 -6.35 -3.02 -11.95
C LEU A 55 -6.40 -4.49 -12.34
N THR A 56 -6.20 -4.76 -13.63
CA THR A 56 -6.05 -6.11 -14.16
C THR A 56 -4.75 -6.16 -14.96
N PRO A 57 -3.74 -6.95 -14.52
CA PRO A 57 -3.78 -7.85 -13.37
C PRO A 57 -3.81 -7.11 -12.02
N ALA A 58 -4.13 -7.83 -10.95
CA ALA A 58 -4.13 -7.25 -9.60
C ALA A 58 -2.73 -6.74 -9.22
N PRO A 59 -2.61 -5.63 -8.45
CA PRO A 59 -1.33 -5.11 -8.01
C PRO A 59 -0.55 -6.11 -7.15
N THR A 60 0.75 -6.19 -7.37
CA THR A 60 1.69 -7.07 -6.64
C THR A 60 2.83 -6.24 -6.09
N LEU A 61 3.16 -6.44 -4.82
CA LEU A 61 4.31 -5.80 -4.18
C LEU A 61 5.58 -6.57 -4.52
N ARG A 62 6.67 -5.85 -4.79
CA ARG A 62 8.01 -6.41 -5.04
C ARG A 62 9.04 -5.57 -4.28
N ASN A 63 10.01 -6.23 -3.67
CA ASN A 63 11.15 -5.56 -3.05
C ASN A 63 12.32 -5.48 -4.05
N PHE A 64 12.98 -4.33 -4.15
CA PHE A 64 14.19 -4.11 -4.95
C PHE A 64 15.32 -3.61 -4.02
N PRO A 65 16.03 -4.52 -3.33
CA PRO A 65 17.06 -4.15 -2.35
C PRO A 65 18.26 -3.42 -2.96
N ASP A 66 18.55 -3.63 -4.24
CA ASP A 66 19.57 -2.92 -5.00
C ASP A 66 19.21 -1.44 -5.25
N ARG A 67 17.96 -1.05 -5.00
CA ARG A 67 17.43 0.30 -5.22
C ARG A 67 16.81 0.92 -3.97
N ASP A 68 16.93 0.24 -2.84
CA ASP A 68 16.36 0.60 -1.53
C ASP A 68 14.88 1.02 -1.60
N ARG A 69 14.06 0.18 -2.24
CA ARG A 69 12.62 0.46 -2.38
C ARG A 69 11.76 -0.78 -2.53
N TYR A 70 10.52 -0.63 -2.11
CA TYR A 70 9.43 -1.47 -2.56
C TYR A 70 8.70 -0.82 -3.72
N GLU A 71 8.22 -1.64 -4.65
CA GLU A 71 7.47 -1.18 -5.80
C GLU A 71 6.17 -1.99 -5.94
N LEU A 72 5.07 -1.29 -6.21
CA LEU A 72 3.78 -1.89 -6.49
C LEU A 72 3.58 -1.95 -8.01
N TRP A 73 3.37 -3.14 -8.55
CA TRP A 73 3.28 -3.41 -9.99
C TRP A 73 1.95 -4.06 -10.36
N SER A 74 1.32 -3.56 -11.42
CA SER A 74 0.18 -4.20 -12.09
C SER A 74 0.64 -4.73 -13.44
N GLY A 75 1.09 -5.98 -13.48
CA GLY A 75 1.74 -6.55 -14.66
C GLY A 75 3.09 -5.88 -14.87
N ASP A 76 3.24 -5.19 -16.00
CA ASP A 76 4.43 -4.41 -16.35
C ASP A 76 4.27 -2.91 -16.09
N GLU A 77 3.17 -2.51 -15.44
CA GLU A 77 2.90 -1.11 -15.11
C GLU A 77 3.26 -0.81 -13.65
N LEU A 78 4.19 0.13 -13.46
CA LEU A 78 4.55 0.64 -12.15
C LEU A 78 3.42 1.52 -11.60
N VAL A 79 2.87 1.11 -10.46
CA VAL A 79 1.80 1.83 -9.75
C VAL A 79 2.37 2.82 -8.75
N GLY A 80 3.38 2.41 -7.99
CA GLY A 80 3.99 3.27 -6.98
C GLY A 80 5.23 2.65 -6.33
N VAL A 81 5.91 3.47 -5.53
CA VAL A 81 7.20 3.18 -4.90
C VAL A 81 7.17 3.65 -3.45
N GLU A 82 7.68 2.81 -2.55
CA GLU A 82 8.00 3.18 -1.16
C GLU A 82 9.53 3.07 -1.00
N GLY A 83 10.20 4.22 -0.94
CA GLY A 83 11.65 4.27 -0.72
C GLY A 83 11.99 4.10 0.75
N TYR A 84 13.08 3.39 1.04
CA TYR A 84 13.57 3.20 2.40
C TYR A 84 15.08 3.40 2.50
N GLU A 85 15.58 3.46 3.74
CA GLU A 85 17.00 3.28 4.07
C GLU A 85 17.12 2.19 5.14
N ARG A 86 18.19 1.39 5.08
CA ARG A 86 18.45 0.39 6.12
C ARG A 86 19.15 1.05 7.31
N ARG A 87 18.50 1.06 8.48
CA ARG A 87 19.13 1.54 9.72
C ARG A 87 20.02 0.47 10.34
N ASP A 88 19.52 -0.77 10.36
CA ASP A 88 20.21 -1.96 10.87
C ASP A 88 19.62 -3.24 10.25
N GLU A 89 19.99 -4.42 10.75
CA GLU A 89 19.54 -5.71 10.22
C GLU A 89 18.01 -5.88 10.26
N HIS A 90 17.36 -5.29 11.27
CA HIS A 90 15.94 -5.50 11.55
C HIS A 90 15.13 -4.20 11.55
N THR A 91 15.68 -3.08 11.05
CA THR A 91 15.00 -1.79 11.03
C THR A 91 15.21 -1.04 9.72
N LEU A 92 14.10 -0.60 9.11
CA LEU A 92 14.09 0.27 7.93
C LEU A 92 13.56 1.67 8.25
N VAL A 93 14.15 2.70 7.68
CA VAL A 93 13.62 4.07 7.69
C VAL A 93 12.78 4.27 6.44
N LEU A 94 11.48 4.52 6.57
CA LEU A 94 10.59 4.76 5.42
C LEU A 94 10.62 6.24 5.05
N LEU A 95 11.05 6.54 3.82
CA LEU A 95 11.41 7.89 3.38
C LEU A 95 10.30 8.55 2.57
N HIS A 96 9.89 7.92 1.47
CA HIS A 96 9.00 8.54 0.49
C HIS A 96 8.07 7.53 -0.17
N THR A 97 6.76 7.76 -0.04
CA THR A 97 5.72 7.11 -0.82
C THR A 97 5.40 7.94 -2.07
N VAL A 98 5.53 7.35 -3.26
CA VAL A 98 5.15 7.98 -4.53
C VAL A 98 4.24 7.05 -5.32
N VAL A 99 3.15 7.58 -5.86
CA VAL A 99 2.26 6.87 -6.78
C VAL A 99 2.31 7.59 -8.11
N THR A 100 2.36 6.83 -9.22
CA THR A 100 2.38 7.45 -10.55
C THR A 100 1.11 8.25 -10.77
N GLU A 101 1.21 9.34 -11.53
CA GLU A 101 0.12 10.32 -11.67
C GLU A 101 -1.20 9.69 -12.12
N LYS A 102 -1.13 8.70 -13.01
CA LYS A 102 -2.26 7.92 -13.52
C LYS A 102 -3.10 7.26 -12.42
N TYR A 103 -2.49 6.90 -11.30
CA TYR A 103 -3.13 6.22 -10.17
C TYR A 103 -3.29 7.12 -8.94
N GLY A 104 -3.00 8.41 -9.09
CA GLY A 104 -3.17 9.41 -8.05
C GLY A 104 -4.61 9.44 -7.52
N ARG A 105 -4.75 9.70 -6.21
CA ARG A 105 -6.04 9.85 -5.51
C ARG A 105 -7.00 8.66 -5.59
N ALA A 106 -6.61 7.54 -6.20
CA ALA A 106 -7.42 6.33 -6.30
C ALA A 106 -7.20 5.33 -5.15
N GLY A 107 -6.35 5.67 -4.17
CA GLY A 107 -6.11 4.83 -2.98
C GLY A 107 -4.89 3.92 -3.06
N PHE A 108 -4.13 3.92 -4.16
CA PHE A 108 -2.95 3.06 -4.31
C PHE A 108 -1.80 3.37 -3.36
N ALA A 109 -1.63 4.62 -2.92
CA ALA A 109 -0.63 4.95 -1.90
C ALA A 109 -0.93 4.24 -0.57
N ARG A 110 -2.22 4.11 -0.24
CA ARG A 110 -2.68 3.40 0.95
C ARG A 110 -2.43 1.91 0.81
N LEU A 111 -2.76 1.34 -0.35
CA LEU A 111 -2.51 -0.07 -0.65
C LEU A 111 -1.01 -0.39 -0.54
N LEU A 112 -0.16 0.40 -1.19
CA LEU A 112 1.30 0.25 -1.16
C LEU A 112 1.83 0.26 0.27
N VAL A 113 1.52 1.29 1.05
CA VAL A 113 2.01 1.39 2.43
C VAL A 113 1.50 0.24 3.29
N ALA A 114 0.21 -0.10 3.19
CA ALA A 114 -0.35 -1.24 3.92
C ALA A 114 0.40 -2.55 3.61
N SER A 115 0.61 -2.83 2.31
CA SER A 115 1.32 -4.03 1.87
C SER A 115 2.77 -4.07 2.34
N VAL A 116 3.50 -2.94 2.32
CA VAL A 116 4.87 -2.86 2.83
C VAL A 116 4.89 -3.11 4.34
N LEU A 117 3.99 -2.51 5.10
CA LEU A 117 3.94 -2.70 6.56
C LEU A 117 3.53 -4.14 6.92
N ASP A 118 2.61 -4.75 6.18
CA ASP A 118 2.23 -6.17 6.36
C ASP A 118 3.43 -7.09 6.11
N GLU A 119 4.18 -6.86 5.02
CA GLU A 119 5.37 -7.65 4.69
C GLU A 119 6.47 -7.50 5.75
N LEU A 120 6.77 -6.27 6.18
CA LEU A 120 7.80 -6.00 7.19
C LEU A 120 7.41 -6.56 8.56
N SER A 121 6.14 -6.44 8.93
CA SER A 121 5.60 -7.05 10.15
C SER A 121 5.76 -8.59 10.12
N ALA A 122 5.44 -9.22 9.00
CA ALA A 122 5.62 -10.67 8.81
C ALA A 122 7.09 -11.10 8.88
N GLN A 123 8.02 -10.23 8.45
CA GLN A 123 9.47 -10.45 8.53
C GLN A 123 10.05 -10.12 9.91
N GLY A 124 9.26 -9.59 10.85
CA GLY A 124 9.76 -9.11 12.14
C GLY A 124 10.64 -7.85 12.04
N THR A 125 10.60 -7.14 10.90
CA THR A 125 11.37 -5.91 10.67
C THR A 125 10.58 -4.70 11.14
N LYS A 126 11.23 -3.85 11.94
CA LYS A 126 10.66 -2.60 12.45
C LYS A 126 10.84 -1.45 11.46
N ILE A 127 10.04 -0.40 11.62
CA ILE A 127 10.15 0.81 10.81
C ILE A 127 10.31 2.09 11.62
N VAL A 128 11.08 3.03 11.07
CA VAL A 128 11.13 4.43 11.49
C VAL A 128 10.45 5.27 10.40
N PRO A 129 9.25 5.84 10.64
CA PRO A 129 8.49 6.52 9.59
C PRO A 129 8.89 8.00 9.49
N VAL A 130 9.80 8.34 8.56
CA VAL A 130 10.14 9.74 8.26
C VAL A 130 9.15 10.35 7.26
N CYS A 131 8.61 9.53 6.36
CA CYS A 131 7.58 9.95 5.42
C CYS A 131 6.32 10.46 6.15
N THR A 132 5.93 11.71 5.92
CA THR A 132 4.72 12.29 6.52
C THR A 132 3.44 11.56 6.11
N TYR A 133 3.40 10.98 4.91
CA TYR A 133 2.29 10.14 4.47
C TYR A 133 2.16 8.88 5.34
N VAL A 134 3.26 8.16 5.58
CA VAL A 134 3.28 6.97 6.44
C VAL A 134 2.89 7.34 7.88
N GLN A 135 3.40 8.45 8.41
CA GLN A 135 2.97 8.93 9.74
C GLN A 135 1.46 9.20 9.80
N SER A 136 0.90 9.85 8.79
CA SER A 136 -0.56 10.07 8.69
C SER A 136 -1.34 8.77 8.53
N PHE A 137 -0.79 7.80 7.79
CA PHE A 137 -1.37 6.47 7.64
C PHE A 137 -1.46 5.74 8.98
N LEU A 138 -0.37 5.71 9.76
CA LEU A 138 -0.30 5.05 11.07
C LEU A 138 -1.26 5.66 12.10
N LYS A 139 -1.57 6.96 12.00
CA LYS A 139 -2.60 7.61 12.83
C LYS A 139 -4.01 7.13 12.48
N ARG A 140 -4.25 6.81 11.21
CA ARG A 140 -5.55 6.35 10.71
C ARG A 140 -5.76 4.84 10.90
N PHE A 141 -4.68 4.08 10.88
CA PHE A 141 -4.66 2.62 10.98
C PHE A 141 -3.77 2.20 12.15
N PRO A 142 -4.22 2.39 13.40
CA PRO A 142 -3.41 2.17 14.59
C PRO A 142 -3.00 0.71 14.79
N GLN A 143 -3.65 -0.25 14.11
CA GLN A 143 -3.23 -1.65 14.13
C GLN A 143 -1.79 -1.88 13.62
N TYR A 144 -1.23 -0.92 12.87
CA TYR A 144 0.15 -0.97 12.39
C TYR A 144 1.17 -0.39 13.36
N GLN A 145 0.76 0.25 14.46
CA GLN A 145 1.68 0.82 15.45
C GLN A 145 2.74 -0.18 15.97
N PRO A 146 2.43 -1.49 16.18
CA PRO A 146 3.43 -2.45 16.65
C PRO A 146 4.62 -2.67 15.70
N VAL A 147 4.54 -2.29 14.42
CA VAL A 147 5.68 -2.39 13.48
C VAL A 147 6.66 -1.23 13.63
N VAL A 148 6.26 -0.14 14.29
CA VAL A 148 7.13 1.02 14.52
C VAL A 148 8.20 0.65 15.55
N ALA A 149 9.44 1.05 15.28
CA ALA A 149 10.55 0.89 16.22
C ALA A 149 10.31 1.75 17.48
N GLU A 150 10.64 1.21 18.65
CA GLU A 150 10.75 2.01 19.87
C GLU A 150 12.01 2.89 19.77
N GLU A 151 11.94 4.13 20.25
CA GLU A 151 13.03 5.13 20.12
C GLU A 151 14.34 4.72 20.80
#